data_AF-A0A5D4RV33-F1
#
_entry.id   AF-A0A5D4RV33-F1
#
_cell.length_a   1.000
_cell.length_b   1.000
_cell.length_c   1.000
_cell.angle_alpha   90.00
_cell.angle_beta   90.00
_cell.angle_gamma   90.00
#
_symmetry.space_group_name_H-M   'P 1'
#
loop_
_entity.id
_entity.type
_entity.pdbx_description
1 polymer ?
#
loop_
_entity_poly.entity_id
_entity_poly.type
_entity_poly.pdbx_seq_one_letter_code
_entity_poly.pdbx_strand_id
1 'polypeptide(L)'
;MKLFHYHWWTDKIEEMEQWYTQAGFQTKLRIGRHRGEMKEFNPPLTWEEFRNEGIRFRIIEMVKGQVNVTFGQGKRDQFDHIGFLVSDEEYDRVIGQAVRVGWEIRKGERRTFIATPWRFRVELQRRSDAVEQDTLPYVHKMTIEINDFTHLSDLAVVLGAHMTVKGDTLRHPTFDLQFIYGESTKMKQIDIIGLAAADIDPVSVKVVSGRREEDTASV
;
A
#
# COMPACT_ATOMS: atom_id res chain seq x y z
N MET A 1 14.32 5.44 0.24
CA MET A 1 13.04 4.85 0.66
C MET A 1 12.07 5.05 -0.46
N LYS A 2 11.23 4.07 -0.80
CA LYS A 2 10.20 4.20 -1.84
C LYS A 2 8.85 3.71 -1.33
N LEU A 3 7.82 4.51 -1.46
CA LEU A 3 6.44 4.07 -1.26
C LEU A 3 6.07 3.13 -2.40
N PHE A 4 5.65 1.91 -2.08
CA PHE A 4 5.42 0.87 -3.10
C PHE A 4 4.16 0.05 -2.85
N HIS A 5 3.69 0.01 -1.61
CA HIS A 5 2.71 -0.97 -1.18
C HIS A 5 1.53 -0.37 -0.43
N TYR A 6 0.35 -0.97 -0.60
CA TYR A 6 -0.82 -0.74 0.22
C TYR A 6 -1.68 -2.00 0.35
N HIS A 7 -2.34 -2.13 1.49
CA HIS A 7 -3.09 -3.32 1.86
C HIS A 7 -4.53 -3.02 2.29
N TRP A 8 -5.46 -3.85 1.80
CA TRP A 8 -6.87 -3.82 2.18
C TRP A 8 -7.40 -5.16 2.68
N TRP A 9 -8.29 -5.11 3.68
CA TRP A 9 -9.26 -6.18 3.92
C TRP A 9 -10.57 -5.78 3.27
N THR A 10 -11.20 -6.68 2.50
CA THR A 10 -12.48 -6.41 1.82
C THR A 10 -13.26 -7.70 1.59
N ASP A 11 -14.57 -7.60 1.40
CA ASP A 11 -15.43 -8.68 0.92
C ASP A 11 -15.45 -8.79 -0.62
N LYS A 12 -14.85 -7.82 -1.32
CA LYS A 12 -14.85 -7.69 -2.79
C LYS A 12 -13.55 -8.19 -3.44
N ILE A 13 -13.00 -9.30 -2.95
CA ILE A 13 -11.65 -9.74 -3.31
C ILE A 13 -11.52 -10.13 -4.79
N GLU A 14 -12.57 -10.70 -5.38
CA GLU A 14 -12.56 -11.07 -6.79
C GLU A 14 -12.69 -9.83 -7.68
N GLU A 15 -13.57 -8.90 -7.32
CA GLU A 15 -13.74 -7.63 -8.02
C GLU A 15 -12.44 -6.81 -7.98
N MET A 16 -11.76 -6.77 -6.82
CA MET A 16 -10.45 -6.15 -6.69
C MET A 16 -9.45 -6.75 -7.67
N GLU A 17 -9.35 -8.08 -7.69
CA GLU A 17 -8.40 -8.75 -8.58
C GLU A 17 -8.71 -8.51 -10.06
N GLN A 18 -9.98 -8.57 -10.44
CA GLN A 18 -10.41 -8.29 -11.82
C GLN A 18 -10.08 -6.84 -12.21
N TRP A 19 -10.39 -5.87 -11.34
CA TRP A 19 -10.12 -4.45 -11.60
C TRP A 19 -8.62 -4.18 -11.78
N TYR A 20 -7.77 -4.68 -10.87
CA TYR A 20 -6.33 -4.48 -10.96
C TYR A 20 -5.74 -5.23 -12.17
N THR A 21 -6.30 -6.38 -12.55
CA THR A 21 -5.92 -7.08 -13.80
C THR A 21 -6.24 -6.23 -15.03
N GLN A 22 -7.41 -5.58 -15.08
CA GLN A 22 -7.78 -4.66 -16.16
C GLN A 22 -6.89 -3.41 -16.18
N ALA A 23 -6.46 -2.92 -15.01
CA ALA A 23 -5.42 -1.89 -14.90
C ALA A 23 -4.02 -2.39 -15.29
N GLY A 24 -3.89 -3.67 -15.64
CA GLY A 24 -2.69 -4.34 -16.14
C GLY A 24 -1.70 -4.72 -15.06
N PHE A 25 -2.16 -4.96 -13.83
CA PHE A 25 -1.41 -5.66 -12.79
C PHE A 25 -1.47 -7.15 -13.02
N GLN A 26 -0.48 -7.87 -12.48
CA GLN A 26 -0.42 -9.32 -12.51
C GLN A 26 -0.58 -9.88 -11.11
N THR A 27 -1.42 -10.90 -10.96
CA THR A 27 -1.50 -11.69 -9.74
C THR A 27 -0.21 -12.49 -9.56
N LYS A 28 0.55 -12.21 -8.51
CA LYS A 28 1.76 -12.96 -8.14
C LYS A 28 1.46 -14.06 -7.14
N LEU A 29 0.47 -13.85 -6.27
CA LEU A 29 0.18 -14.78 -5.18
C LEU A 29 -1.31 -14.74 -4.82
N ARG A 30 -1.89 -15.90 -4.58
CA ARG A 30 -3.15 -16.07 -3.83
C ARG A 30 -2.93 -17.14 -2.78
N ILE A 31 -3.04 -16.78 -1.51
CA ILE A 31 -3.04 -17.76 -0.41
C ILE A 31 -4.38 -17.72 0.30
N GLY A 32 -5.05 -18.86 0.34
CA GLY A 32 -6.34 -19.03 0.99
C GLY A 32 -6.38 -20.22 1.91
N ARG A 33 -7.32 -20.20 2.85
CA ARG A 33 -7.64 -21.37 3.68
C ARG A 33 -8.68 -22.22 2.98
N HIS A 34 -8.35 -23.48 2.70
CA HIS A 34 -9.26 -24.49 2.17
C HIS A 34 -9.24 -25.71 3.09
N ARG A 35 -10.42 -26.14 3.58
CA ARG A 35 -10.58 -27.27 4.51
C ARG A 35 -9.63 -27.26 5.72
N GLY A 36 -9.41 -26.06 6.28
CA GLY A 36 -8.56 -25.86 7.46
C GLY A 36 -7.08 -25.62 7.16
N GLU A 37 -6.61 -25.89 5.94
CA GLU A 37 -5.21 -25.77 5.53
C GLU A 37 -4.97 -24.50 4.71
N MET A 38 -3.79 -23.89 4.87
CA MET A 38 -3.36 -22.78 4.00
C MET A 38 -2.79 -23.36 2.70
N LYS A 39 -3.30 -22.90 1.55
CA LYS A 39 -2.88 -23.35 0.22
C LYS A 39 -2.74 -22.16 -0.73
N GLU A 40 -1.91 -22.35 -1.75
CA GLU A 40 -1.74 -21.42 -2.85
C GLU A 40 -2.74 -21.71 -3.98
N PHE A 41 -3.29 -20.64 -4.57
CA PHE A 41 -4.24 -20.69 -5.70
C PHE A 41 -3.79 -19.73 -6.81
N ASN A 42 -2.48 -19.74 -7.06
CA ASN A 42 -1.83 -18.82 -8.00
C ASN A 42 -2.23 -19.14 -9.45
N PRO A 43 -2.09 -18.18 -10.39
CA PRO A 43 -2.17 -18.47 -11.81
C PRO A 43 -1.30 -19.68 -12.21
N PRO A 44 -1.75 -20.51 -13.18
CA PRO A 44 -2.84 -20.27 -14.12
C PRO A 44 -4.25 -20.54 -13.59
N LEU A 45 -4.43 -20.93 -12.31
CA LEU A 45 -5.76 -21.10 -11.72
C LEU A 45 -6.59 -19.81 -11.82
N THR A 46 -7.85 -19.97 -12.17
CA THR A 46 -8.85 -18.91 -12.34
C THR A 46 -9.92 -19.00 -11.27
N TRP A 47 -10.64 -17.90 -11.03
CA TRP A 47 -11.73 -17.87 -10.05
C TRP A 47 -12.78 -18.96 -10.29
N GLU A 48 -13.11 -19.28 -11.54
CA GLU A 48 -14.08 -20.33 -11.87
C GLU A 48 -13.67 -21.71 -11.36
N GLU A 49 -12.37 -22.02 -11.36
CA GLU A 49 -11.87 -23.33 -10.94
C GLU A 49 -12.06 -23.56 -9.44
N PHE A 50 -12.14 -22.51 -8.63
CA PHE A 50 -12.20 -22.62 -7.17
C PHE A 50 -13.32 -21.82 -6.48
N ARG A 51 -14.20 -21.17 -7.26
CA ARG A 51 -15.33 -20.35 -6.79
C ARG A 51 -16.18 -21.06 -5.73
N ASN A 52 -16.41 -22.36 -5.93
CA ASN A 52 -17.29 -23.17 -5.10
C ASN A 52 -16.58 -23.94 -3.99
N GLU A 53 -15.26 -23.75 -3.80
CA GLU A 53 -14.49 -24.47 -2.78
C GLU A 53 -14.59 -23.85 -1.37
N GLY A 54 -15.29 -22.73 -1.22
CA GLY A 54 -15.43 -22.04 0.07
C GLY A 54 -14.09 -21.53 0.61
N ILE A 55 -13.16 -21.16 -0.28
CA ILE A 55 -11.83 -20.69 0.09
C ILE A 55 -11.93 -19.34 0.77
N ARG A 56 -11.28 -19.22 1.93
CA ARG A 56 -11.12 -17.94 2.60
C ARG A 56 -9.74 -17.35 2.29
N PHE A 57 -9.67 -16.45 1.31
CA PHE A 57 -8.41 -15.81 0.94
C PHE A 57 -7.86 -14.94 2.05
N ARG A 58 -6.59 -15.16 2.40
CA ARG A 58 -5.86 -14.35 3.39
C ARG A 58 -5.04 -13.27 2.73
N ILE A 59 -4.53 -13.54 1.54
CA ILE A 59 -3.70 -12.63 0.78
C ILE A 59 -3.88 -12.94 -0.71
N ILE A 60 -4.14 -11.90 -1.47
CA ILE A 60 -3.98 -11.84 -2.91
C ILE A 60 -3.03 -10.68 -3.17
N GLU A 61 -1.92 -10.96 -3.81
CA GLU A 61 -0.86 -10.00 -4.11
C GLU A 61 -0.82 -9.76 -5.62
N MET A 62 -0.91 -8.49 -6.01
CA MET A 62 -0.82 -8.08 -7.40
C MET A 62 0.24 -7.02 -7.58
N VAL A 63 1.02 -7.16 -8.65
CA VAL A 63 2.18 -6.31 -8.92
C VAL A 63 2.11 -5.73 -10.33
N LYS A 64 2.56 -4.49 -10.47
CA LYS A 64 2.85 -3.83 -11.75
C LYS A 64 4.01 -2.87 -11.56
N GLY A 65 5.16 -3.13 -12.19
CA GLY A 65 6.37 -2.34 -12.00
C GLY A 65 6.76 -2.25 -10.52
N GLN A 66 6.91 -1.02 -10.01
CA GLN A 66 7.24 -0.72 -8.62
C GLN A 66 6.00 -0.63 -7.69
N VAL A 67 4.82 -1.06 -8.14
CA VAL A 67 3.59 -0.99 -7.34
C VAL A 67 3.13 -2.40 -6.95
N ASN A 68 2.89 -2.59 -5.65
CA ASN A 68 2.35 -3.81 -5.08
C ASN A 68 1.04 -3.50 -4.34
N VAL A 69 -0.06 -4.11 -4.74
CA VAL A 69 -1.32 -4.05 -3.98
C VAL A 69 -1.59 -5.42 -3.39
N THR A 70 -1.93 -5.44 -2.10
CA THR A 70 -2.43 -6.66 -1.46
C THR A 70 -3.84 -6.46 -0.94
N PHE A 71 -4.66 -7.48 -1.08
CA PHE A 71 -5.94 -7.54 -0.39
C PHE A 71 -6.24 -8.95 0.12
N GLY A 72 -7.03 -9.01 1.19
CA GLY A 72 -7.47 -10.26 1.79
C GLY A 72 -8.94 -10.20 2.20
N GLN A 73 -9.54 -11.36 2.48
CA GLN A 73 -10.96 -11.44 2.79
C GLN A 73 -11.28 -10.87 4.18
N GLY A 74 -11.98 -9.74 4.19
CA GLY A 74 -12.53 -9.04 5.33
C GLY A 74 -14.05 -9.17 5.43
N LYS A 75 -14.63 -8.55 6.46
CA LYS A 75 -16.10 -8.38 6.58
C LYS A 75 -16.61 -7.08 5.94
N ARG A 76 -15.69 -6.17 5.63
CA ARG A 76 -15.92 -4.81 5.12
C ARG A 76 -14.58 -4.26 4.64
N ASP A 77 -14.65 -3.20 3.83
CA ASP A 77 -13.48 -2.44 3.39
C ASP A 77 -12.76 -1.81 4.59
N GLN A 78 -11.54 -2.27 4.84
CA GLN A 78 -10.66 -1.78 5.89
C GLN A 78 -9.25 -1.60 5.36
N PHE A 79 -8.78 -0.35 5.41
CA PHE A 79 -7.41 -0.03 5.11
C PHE A 79 -6.50 -0.53 6.23
N ASP A 80 -5.45 -1.28 5.88
CA ASP A 80 -4.63 -1.98 6.85
C ASP A 80 -3.23 -1.34 7.01
N HIS A 81 -2.49 -1.14 5.90
CA HIS A 81 -1.19 -0.51 5.95
C HIS A 81 -0.74 0.04 4.60
N ILE A 82 0.30 0.88 4.66
CA ILE A 82 1.16 1.25 3.53
C ILE A 82 2.54 0.65 3.75
N GLY A 83 3.26 0.36 2.67
CA GLY A 83 4.60 -0.21 2.76
C GLY A 83 5.65 0.56 1.98
N PHE A 84 6.86 0.55 2.53
CA PHE A 84 8.04 1.18 1.98
C PHE A 84 9.14 0.16 1.69
N LEU A 85 9.71 0.25 0.49
CA LEU A 85 10.98 -0.39 0.17
C LEU A 85 12.10 0.48 0.74
N VAL A 86 12.95 -0.13 1.57
CA VAL A 86 14.02 0.55 2.30
C VAL A 86 15.34 -0.19 2.17
N SER A 87 16.44 0.55 2.11
CA SER A 87 17.78 -0.02 2.35
C SER A 87 17.96 -0.41 3.83
N ASP A 88 19.03 -1.13 4.17
CA ASP A 88 19.34 -1.45 5.57
C ASP A 88 19.57 -0.17 6.40
N GLU A 89 20.26 0.84 5.86
CA GLU A 89 20.47 2.12 6.54
C GLU A 89 19.17 2.89 6.78
N GLU A 90 18.26 2.87 5.81
CA GLU A 90 16.94 3.49 5.94
C GLU A 90 16.08 2.74 6.94
N TYR A 91 16.12 1.41 6.91
CA TYR A 91 15.44 0.56 7.86
C TYR A 91 15.86 0.88 9.30
N ASP A 92 17.17 0.88 9.59
CA ASP A 92 17.69 1.15 10.93
C ASP A 92 17.32 2.56 11.40
N ARG A 93 17.36 3.54 10.49
CA ARG A 93 16.94 4.91 10.76
C ARG A 93 15.47 4.98 11.15
N VAL A 94 14.58 4.41 10.35
CA VAL A 94 13.13 4.43 10.62
C VAL A 94 12.81 3.74 11.95
N ILE A 95 13.44 2.59 12.21
CA ILE A 95 13.27 1.85 13.46
C ILE A 95 13.73 2.70 14.66
N GLY A 96 14.90 3.33 14.57
CA GLY A 96 15.40 4.21 15.64
C GLY A 96 14.48 5.40 15.90
N GLN A 97 13.87 5.97 14.86
CA GLN A 97 12.91 7.06 15.01
C GLN A 97 11.59 6.58 15.62
N ALA A 98 11.07 5.43 15.18
CA ALA A 98 9.86 4.83 15.74
C ALA A 98 10.01 4.51 17.23
N VAL A 99 11.17 4.00 17.66
CA VAL A 99 11.49 3.82 19.08
C VAL A 99 11.47 5.15 19.83
N ARG A 100 12.05 6.21 19.25
CA ARG A 100 12.14 7.54 19.88
C ARG A 100 10.78 8.17 20.12
N VAL A 101 9.83 8.00 19.19
CA VAL A 101 8.45 8.49 19.34
C VAL A 101 7.55 7.51 20.10
N GLY A 102 8.11 6.39 20.61
CA GLY A 102 7.39 5.43 21.44
C GLY A 102 6.40 4.53 20.70
N TRP A 103 6.56 4.35 19.39
CA TRP A 103 5.64 3.54 18.59
C TRP A 103 5.97 2.05 18.65
N GLU A 104 4.94 1.20 18.63
CA GLU A 104 5.09 -0.25 18.67
C GLU A 104 5.68 -0.79 17.36
N ILE A 105 6.71 -1.61 17.47
CA ILE A 105 7.42 -2.21 16.34
C ILE A 105 7.28 -3.73 16.42
N ARG A 106 6.78 -4.35 15.34
CA ARG A 106 6.68 -5.81 15.18
C ARG A 106 7.60 -6.27 14.06
N LYS A 107 8.76 -6.79 14.44
CA LYS A 107 9.74 -7.37 13.51
C LYS A 107 9.30 -8.79 13.13
N GLY A 108 9.09 -9.04 11.84
CA GLY A 108 8.95 -10.38 11.29
C GLY A 108 10.17 -10.77 10.46
N GLU A 109 10.24 -12.03 10.03
CA GLU A 109 11.36 -12.52 9.22
C GLU A 109 11.51 -11.78 7.89
N ARG A 110 10.37 -11.49 7.22
CA ARG A 110 10.36 -10.89 5.89
C ARG A 110 10.15 -9.38 5.88
N ARG A 111 9.53 -8.83 6.92
CA ARG A 111 9.06 -7.44 6.97
C ARG A 111 8.80 -7.00 8.40
N THR A 112 8.85 -5.69 8.62
CA THR A 112 8.59 -5.09 9.93
C THR A 112 7.40 -4.17 9.84
N PHE A 113 6.53 -4.22 10.84
CA PHE A 113 5.39 -3.31 10.97
C PHE A 113 5.59 -2.34 12.11
N ILE A 114 5.22 -1.09 11.88
CA ILE A 114 5.15 -0.04 12.89
C ILE A 114 3.69 0.36 13.06
N ALA A 115 3.17 0.29 14.28
CA ALA A 115 1.82 0.72 14.58
C ALA A 115 1.74 2.26 14.55
N THR A 116 0.65 2.79 13.97
CA THR A 116 0.35 4.23 14.02
C THR A 116 -0.87 4.50 14.92
N PRO A 117 -1.04 5.74 15.42
CA PRO A 117 -2.23 6.13 16.17
C PRO A 117 -3.54 5.99 15.38
N TRP A 118 -3.46 5.98 14.05
CA TRP A 118 -4.62 5.99 13.16
C TRP A 118 -5.08 4.60 12.73
N ARG A 119 -4.66 3.53 13.41
CA ARG A 119 -5.06 2.13 13.16
C ARG A 119 -4.56 1.51 11.85
N PHE A 120 -4.01 2.29 10.92
CA PHE A 120 -3.19 1.72 9.84
C PHE A 120 -1.75 1.52 10.33
N ARG A 121 -0.96 0.70 9.63
CA ARG A 121 0.44 0.44 9.97
C ARG A 121 1.37 0.94 8.87
N VAL A 122 2.64 1.11 9.22
CA VAL A 122 3.72 1.28 8.25
C VAL A 122 4.48 -0.04 8.13
N GLU A 123 4.55 -0.59 6.93
CA GLU A 123 5.38 -1.75 6.59
C GLU A 123 6.74 -1.30 6.07
N LEU A 124 7.80 -1.95 6.54
CA LEU A 124 9.16 -1.83 6.02
C LEU A 124 9.56 -3.15 5.35
N GLN A 125 9.88 -3.07 4.06
CA GLN A 125 10.32 -4.17 3.22
C GLN A 125 11.74 -3.90 2.72
N ARG A 126 12.64 -4.86 2.94
CA ARG A 126 14.05 -4.77 2.48
C ARG A 126 14.33 -5.60 1.24
N ARG A 127 13.43 -6.52 0.90
CA ARG A 127 13.60 -7.39 -0.24
C ARG A 127 13.19 -6.67 -1.52
N SER A 128 14.10 -6.57 -2.47
CA SER A 128 13.85 -5.96 -3.77
C SER A 128 12.90 -6.79 -4.65
N ASP A 129 12.69 -8.07 -4.34
CA ASP A 129 11.81 -8.97 -5.08
C ASP A 129 10.32 -8.80 -4.74
N ALA A 130 9.96 -7.84 -3.88
CA ALA A 130 8.58 -7.49 -3.58
C ALA A 130 7.90 -6.65 -4.69
N VAL A 131 8.68 -6.23 -5.70
CA VAL A 131 8.25 -5.48 -6.88
C VAL A 131 8.99 -5.99 -8.11
N GLU A 132 8.57 -5.58 -9.30
CA GLU A 132 9.27 -5.87 -10.55
C GLU A 132 10.52 -4.99 -10.69
N GLN A 133 11.45 -5.36 -11.57
CA GLN A 133 12.67 -4.57 -11.82
C GLN A 133 12.38 -3.31 -12.64
N ASP A 134 11.26 -3.27 -13.35
CA ASP A 134 10.82 -2.12 -14.14
C ASP A 134 10.65 -0.90 -13.25
N THR A 135 11.15 0.26 -13.69
CA THR A 135 11.07 1.51 -12.91
C THR A 135 9.69 2.15 -12.92
N LEU A 136 8.80 1.71 -13.81
CA LEU A 136 7.43 2.20 -13.97
C LEU A 136 6.45 1.02 -14.02
N PRO A 137 5.20 1.21 -13.56
CA PRO A 137 4.74 2.38 -12.80
C PRO A 137 5.32 2.43 -11.38
N TYR A 138 5.22 3.58 -10.71
CA TYR A 138 5.55 3.72 -9.28
C TYR A 138 4.57 4.64 -8.55
N VAL A 139 4.44 4.46 -7.23
CA VAL A 139 3.59 5.33 -6.41
C VAL A 139 4.33 6.63 -6.10
N HIS A 140 3.73 7.76 -6.47
CA HIS A 140 4.27 9.07 -6.14
C HIS A 140 3.55 9.70 -4.94
N LYS A 141 2.23 9.54 -4.84
CA LYS A 141 1.46 10.14 -3.75
C LYS A 141 0.35 9.25 -3.26
N MET A 142 0.06 9.31 -1.96
CA MET A 142 -1.18 8.79 -1.38
C MET A 142 -1.90 9.90 -0.61
N THR A 143 -3.23 9.91 -0.72
CA THR A 143 -4.09 10.74 0.14
C THR A 143 -4.84 9.83 1.11
N ILE A 144 -4.64 10.07 2.41
CA ILE A 144 -5.18 9.27 3.50
C ILE A 144 -6.08 10.15 4.37
N GLU A 145 -7.32 9.72 4.54
CA GLU A 145 -8.23 10.27 5.54
C GLU A 145 -7.83 9.74 6.91
N ILE A 146 -7.72 10.62 7.90
CA ILE A 146 -7.48 10.31 9.32
C ILE A 146 -8.36 11.19 10.21
N ASN A 147 -8.59 10.75 11.44
CA ASN A 147 -9.48 11.42 12.39
C ASN A 147 -8.80 12.35 13.39
N ASP A 148 -7.48 12.48 13.31
CA ASP A 148 -6.68 13.31 14.22
C ASP A 148 -5.33 13.63 13.57
N PHE A 149 -4.84 14.87 13.67
CA PHE A 149 -3.56 15.29 13.09
C PHE A 149 -2.43 15.40 14.12
N THR A 150 -2.72 15.14 15.41
CA THR A 150 -1.79 15.35 16.54
C THR A 150 -0.41 14.72 16.33
N HIS A 151 -0.35 13.53 15.72
CA HIS A 151 0.88 12.76 15.55
C HIS A 151 1.50 12.82 14.14
N LEU A 152 1.04 13.73 13.27
CA LEU A 152 1.59 13.83 11.90
C LEU A 152 3.07 14.22 11.87
N SER A 153 3.51 15.08 12.79
CA SER A 153 4.93 15.41 12.93
C SER A 153 5.77 14.20 13.32
N ASP A 154 5.24 13.31 14.16
CA ASP A 154 5.93 12.07 14.55
C ASP A 154 6.08 11.15 13.34
N LEU A 155 5.02 11.00 12.53
CA LEU A 155 5.10 10.24 11.28
C LEU A 155 6.13 10.82 10.32
N ALA A 156 6.20 12.15 10.20
CA ALA A 156 7.20 12.82 9.36
C ALA A 156 8.63 12.48 9.83
N VAL A 157 8.88 12.56 11.14
CA VAL A 157 10.17 12.20 11.74
C VAL A 157 10.50 10.72 11.52
N VAL A 158 9.53 9.82 11.72
CA VAL A 158 9.70 8.38 11.52
C VAL A 158 10.08 8.04 10.08
N LEU A 159 9.41 8.66 9.11
CA LEU A 159 9.65 8.42 7.69
C LEU A 159 10.82 9.23 7.11
N GLY A 160 11.44 10.12 7.90
CA GLY A 160 12.46 11.04 7.40
C GLY A 160 11.91 12.02 6.35
N ALA A 161 10.63 12.37 6.46
CA ALA A 161 9.93 13.29 5.58
C ALA A 161 9.83 14.70 6.22
N HIS A 162 9.57 15.70 5.39
CA HIS A 162 9.31 17.07 5.83
C HIS A 162 7.83 17.39 5.76
N MET A 163 7.29 18.00 6.80
CA MET A 163 5.91 18.45 6.81
C MET A 163 5.79 19.80 6.07
N THR A 164 4.75 19.98 5.25
CA THR A 164 4.49 21.26 4.57
C THR A 164 4.03 22.32 5.56
N VAL A 165 4.04 23.60 5.12
CA VAL A 165 3.58 24.75 5.94
C VAL A 165 2.13 24.59 6.41
N LYS A 166 1.27 23.94 5.61
CA LYS A 166 -0.12 23.66 5.98
C LYS A 166 -0.26 22.57 7.04
N GLY A 167 0.79 21.77 7.29
CA GLY A 167 0.79 20.71 8.29
C GLY A 167 0.07 19.42 7.87
N ASP A 168 -0.48 19.36 6.66
CA ASP A 168 -1.33 18.27 6.18
C ASP A 168 -0.62 17.31 5.22
N THR A 169 0.61 17.63 4.81
CA THR A 169 1.33 16.87 3.78
C THR A 169 2.75 16.59 4.24
N LEU A 170 3.17 15.34 4.11
CA LEU A 170 4.52 14.87 4.38
C LEU A 170 5.21 14.63 3.04
N ARG A 171 6.32 15.33 2.81
CA ARG A 171 7.11 15.24 1.58
C ARG A 171 8.44 14.53 1.83
N HIS A 172 8.69 13.49 1.05
CA HIS A 172 9.97 12.81 0.96
C HIS A 172 10.48 12.97 -0.49
N PRO A 173 11.80 12.94 -0.77
CA PRO A 173 12.33 13.09 -2.14
C PRO A 173 11.73 12.16 -3.20
N THR A 174 11.03 11.10 -2.80
CA THR A 174 10.47 10.09 -3.71
C THR A 174 8.97 9.89 -3.56
N PHE A 175 8.31 10.48 -2.56
CA PHE A 175 6.88 10.30 -2.34
C PHE A 175 6.26 11.44 -1.52
N ASP A 176 4.97 11.65 -1.70
CA ASP A 176 4.13 12.52 -0.87
C ASP A 176 3.05 11.71 -0.15
N LEU A 177 2.82 12.00 1.13
CA LEU A 177 1.64 11.55 1.86
C LEU A 177 0.81 12.78 2.23
N GLN A 178 -0.38 12.90 1.65
CA GLN A 178 -1.35 13.93 2.01
C GLN A 178 -2.37 13.36 2.99
N PHE A 179 -2.66 14.10 4.04
CA PHE A 179 -3.63 13.75 5.04
C PHE A 179 -4.81 14.70 4.98
N ILE A 180 -6.02 14.15 5.03
CA ILE A 180 -7.25 14.91 5.14
C ILE A 180 -8.00 14.49 6.40
N TYR A 181 -8.69 15.44 7.02
CA TYR A 181 -9.49 15.14 8.19
C TYR A 181 -10.80 14.44 7.79
N GLY A 182 -11.17 13.40 8.52
CA GLY A 182 -12.45 12.71 8.36
C GLY A 182 -12.81 11.82 9.55
N GLU A 183 -13.95 11.14 9.48
CA GLU A 183 -14.47 10.33 10.59
C GLU A 183 -13.77 8.97 10.74
N SER A 184 -12.98 8.57 9.75
CA SER A 184 -12.37 7.25 9.69
C SER A 184 -10.97 7.27 9.08
N THR A 185 -10.17 6.23 9.37
CA THR A 185 -8.89 6.04 8.69
C THR A 185 -9.10 5.25 7.41
N LYS A 186 -8.90 5.88 6.25
CA LYS A 186 -9.06 5.25 4.93
C LYS A 186 -8.11 5.89 3.92
N MET A 187 -7.54 5.10 3.02
CA MET A 187 -6.91 5.67 1.82
C MET A 187 -8.00 6.12 0.84
N LYS A 188 -7.85 7.33 0.28
CA LYS A 188 -8.84 7.98 -0.59
C LYS A 188 -8.37 8.09 -2.03
N GLN A 189 -7.07 8.30 -2.20
CA GLN A 189 -6.46 8.45 -3.51
C GLN A 189 -5.05 7.89 -3.52
N ILE A 190 -4.63 7.38 -4.66
CA ILE A 190 -3.25 7.02 -4.95
C ILE A 190 -2.88 7.55 -6.34
N ASP A 191 -1.74 8.23 -6.42
CA ASP A 191 -1.20 8.77 -7.67
C ASP A 191 -0.04 7.89 -8.10
N ILE A 192 -0.23 7.20 -9.22
CA ILE A 192 0.71 6.24 -9.79
C ILE A 192 1.25 6.81 -11.10
N ILE A 193 2.56 7.07 -11.15
CA ILE A 193 3.23 7.55 -12.35
C ILE A 193 3.43 6.39 -13.31
N GLY A 194 3.10 6.60 -14.58
CA GLY A 194 3.24 5.58 -15.65
C GLY A 194 2.09 4.57 -15.70
N LEU A 195 0.99 4.79 -14.98
CA LEU A 195 -0.23 4.00 -15.14
C LEU A 195 -1.03 4.51 -16.34
N ALA A 196 -1.53 3.61 -17.19
CA ALA A 196 -2.19 4.00 -18.44
C ALA A 196 -3.57 4.64 -18.25
N ALA A 197 -4.30 4.27 -17.20
CA ALA A 197 -5.66 4.75 -16.95
C ALA A 197 -5.87 5.07 -15.47
N ALA A 198 -6.76 6.04 -15.21
CA ALA A 198 -7.22 6.44 -13.89
C ALA A 198 -8.69 6.05 -13.73
N ASP A 199 -9.05 5.45 -12.60
CA ASP A 199 -10.43 5.10 -12.27
C ASP A 199 -10.57 4.87 -10.75
N ILE A 200 -11.76 4.50 -10.29
CA ILE A 200 -12.06 4.19 -8.89
C ILE A 200 -12.04 2.67 -8.71
N ASP A 201 -11.25 2.18 -7.75
CA ASP A 201 -11.19 0.76 -7.44
C ASP A 201 -12.41 0.28 -6.62
N PRO A 202 -12.63 -1.04 -6.47
CA PRO A 202 -13.80 -1.58 -5.77
C PRO A 202 -13.95 -1.17 -4.29
N VAL A 203 -12.87 -0.70 -3.65
CA VAL A 203 -12.89 -0.17 -2.27
C VAL A 203 -12.97 1.36 -2.23
N SER A 204 -13.34 1.98 -3.37
CA SER A 204 -13.55 3.42 -3.53
C SER A 204 -12.29 4.27 -3.39
N VAL A 205 -11.12 3.70 -3.69
CA VAL A 205 -9.88 4.46 -3.83
C VAL A 205 -9.82 5.01 -5.24
N LYS A 206 -9.63 6.33 -5.35
CA LYS A 206 -9.36 6.95 -6.64
C LYS A 206 -7.91 6.66 -7.04
N VAL A 207 -7.72 5.88 -8.09
CA VAL A 207 -6.40 5.59 -8.67
C VAL A 207 -6.16 6.56 -9.81
N VAL A 208 -5.14 7.40 -9.68
CA VAL A 208 -4.85 8.46 -10.65
C VAL A 208 -3.55 8.15 -11.38
N SER A 209 -3.58 8.31 -12.71
CA SER A 209 -2.36 8.37 -13.51
C SER A 209 -1.70 9.73 -13.30
N GLY A 210 -0.60 9.76 -12.56
CA GLY A 210 0.16 10.98 -12.38
C GLY A 210 1.11 11.22 -13.56
N ARG A 211 1.34 12.49 -13.90
CA ARG A 211 2.38 12.92 -14.86
C ARG A 211 3.64 13.32 -14.10
N ARG A 212 4.83 13.15 -14.69
CA ARG A 212 6.05 13.69 -14.06
C ARG A 212 5.98 15.22 -14.08
N GLU A 213 6.49 15.89 -13.05
CA GLU A 213 6.58 17.36 -13.07
C GLU A 213 7.43 17.86 -14.26
N GLU A 214 8.40 17.08 -14.72
CA GLU A 214 9.19 17.35 -15.94
C GLU A 214 8.33 17.44 -17.22
N ASP A 215 7.16 16.80 -17.26
CA ASP A 215 6.23 16.88 -18.41
C ASP A 215 5.44 18.19 -18.44
N THR A 216 5.52 19.01 -17.38
CA THR A 216 4.83 20.32 -17.30
C THR A 216 5.73 21.52 -17.61
N ALA A 217 7.05 21.31 -17.73
CA ALA A 217 8.01 22.37 -18.06
C ALA A 217 8.16 22.63 -19.58
N SER A 218 7.33 22.02 -20.42
CA SER A 218 7.30 22.20 -21.87
C SER A 218 5.96 22.78 -22.33
N VAL A 219 5.66 24.02 -21.94
CA VAL A 219 4.66 24.88 -22.61
C VAL A 219 5.20 26.29 -22.69
#